data_AF-A0AAN8PR52-F1
#
_entry.id   AF-A0AAN8PR52-F1
#
_cell.length_a   1.000
_cell.length_b   1.000
_cell.length_c   1.000
_cell.angle_alpha   90.00
_cell.angle_beta   90.00
_cell.angle_gamma   90.00
#
_symmetry.space_group_name_H-M   'P 1'
#
loop_
_entity.id
_entity.type
_entity.pdbx_description
1 polymer ?
#
loop_
_entity_poly.entity_id
_entity_poly.type
_entity_poly.pdbx_seq_one_letter_code
_entity_poly.pdbx_strand_id
1 'polypeptide(L)'
;MSTHFSLFETHPDVQDVFMPFKGKSKEDLKQNTQLRSHALRVMGTVEKCLARINEPKKLEEMLHELGARHVMYNAKVDYIDLIGPQFIWAIQPTLGDKWTAELEEAWSDLFKLISHIMKRAMVF
;
A
#
# COMPACT_ATOMS: atom_id res chain seq x y z
N MET A 1 -0.32 18.28 0.00
CA MET A 1 -1.55 17.52 -0.32
C MET A 1 -1.34 16.10 0.17
N SER A 2 -2.21 15.58 1.04
CA SER A 2 -1.97 14.29 1.70
C SER A 2 -2.23 13.12 0.76
N THR A 3 -1.22 12.29 0.64
CA THR A 3 -0.96 11.25 -0.35
C THR A 3 -1.76 9.95 -0.19
N HIS A 4 -2.56 9.81 0.87
CA HIS A 4 -3.28 8.57 1.18
C HIS A 4 -4.76 8.54 0.74
N PHE A 5 -5.27 9.60 0.10
CA PHE A 5 -6.70 9.74 -0.22
C PHE A 5 -7.10 9.31 -1.64
N SER A 6 -6.16 9.26 -2.59
CA SER A 6 -6.46 9.03 -4.00
C SER A 6 -6.94 7.60 -4.31
N LEU A 7 -6.58 6.62 -3.48
CA LEU A 7 -7.03 5.23 -3.67
C LEU A 7 -8.55 5.15 -3.69
N PHE A 8 -9.22 5.80 -2.74
CA PHE A 8 -10.68 5.79 -2.66
C PHE A 8 -11.35 6.73 -3.67
N GLU A 9 -10.60 7.67 -4.24
CA GLU A 9 -11.10 8.53 -5.33
C GLU A 9 -11.08 7.80 -6.67
N THR A 10 -10.08 6.95 -6.88
CA THR A 10 -9.88 6.18 -8.11
C THR A 10 -10.59 4.82 -8.07
N HIS A 11 -10.77 4.24 -6.88
CA HIS A 11 -11.35 2.91 -6.67
C HIS A 11 -12.35 2.96 -5.49
N PRO A 12 -13.56 3.53 -5.70
CA PRO A 12 -14.55 3.71 -4.63
C PRO A 12 -15.05 2.38 -4.04
N ASP A 13 -15.02 1.28 -4.82
CA ASP A 13 -15.39 -0.07 -4.39
C ASP A 13 -14.48 -0.62 -3.27
N VAL A 14 -13.24 -0.11 -3.18
CA VAL A 14 -12.32 -0.46 -2.09
C VAL A 14 -12.85 0.02 -0.73
N GLN A 15 -13.61 1.13 -0.70
CA GLN A 15 -14.24 1.62 0.54
C GLN A 15 -15.25 0.63 1.12
N ASP A 16 -15.92 -0.15 0.27
CA ASP A 16 -16.94 -1.11 0.71
C ASP A 16 -16.34 -2.31 1.45
N VAL A 17 -15.05 -2.60 1.22
CA VAL A 17 -14.32 -3.70 1.86
C VAL A 17 -13.58 -3.24 3.11
N PHE A 18 -13.15 -1.98 3.14
CA PHE A 18 -12.72 -1.36 4.39
C PHE A 18 -13.95 -0.94 5.21
N MET A 19 -14.56 -1.91 5.90
CA MET A 19 -15.77 -1.74 6.74
C MET A 19 -15.82 -0.46 7.59
N PRO A 20 -14.72 0.03 8.21
CA PRO A 20 -14.74 1.29 8.97
C PRO A 20 -14.96 2.57 8.13
N PHE A 21 -14.82 2.47 6.80
CA PHE A 21 -14.82 3.60 5.86
C PHE A 21 -16.05 3.62 4.95
N LYS A 22 -16.82 2.53 4.90
CA LYS A 22 -18.02 2.41 4.07
C LYS A 22 -19.01 3.54 4.33
N GLY A 23 -19.44 4.21 3.26
CA GLY A 23 -20.45 5.28 3.30
C GLY A 23 -19.99 6.60 3.94
N LYS A 24 -18.70 6.73 4.30
CA LYS A 24 -18.16 8.00 4.81
C LYS A 24 -17.87 8.97 3.66
N SER A 25 -18.10 10.26 3.90
CA SER A 25 -17.74 11.28 2.93
C SER A 25 -16.21 11.39 2.79
N LYS A 26 -15.75 12.00 1.70
CA LYS A 26 -14.32 12.25 1.48
C LYS A 26 -13.69 13.08 2.61
N GLU A 27 -14.42 14.09 3.10
CA GLU A 27 -13.97 14.94 4.20
C GLU A 27 -13.88 14.17 5.52
N ASP A 28 -14.80 13.23 5.77
CA ASP A 28 -14.74 12.35 6.94
C ASP A 28 -13.55 11.38 6.87
N LEU A 29 -13.24 10.86 5.68
CA LEU A 29 -12.08 9.99 5.48
C LEU A 29 -10.77 10.75 5.68
N LYS A 30 -10.70 12.01 5.23
CA LYS A 30 -9.56 12.89 5.52
C LYS A 30 -9.28 13.05 7.01
N GLN A 31 -10.36 13.13 7.78
CA GLN A 31 -10.28 13.29 9.23
C GLN A 31 -10.20 11.97 10.02
N ASN A 32 -10.27 10.82 9.33
CA ASN A 32 -10.31 9.51 9.98
C ASN A 32 -8.94 9.08 10.53
N THR A 33 -8.87 8.91 11.86
CA THR A 33 -7.66 8.50 12.58
C THR A 33 -7.19 7.10 12.23
N GLN A 34 -8.11 6.16 12.00
CA GLN A 34 -7.79 4.78 11.63
C GLN A 34 -7.18 4.71 10.23
N LEU A 35 -7.70 5.49 9.28
CA LEU A 35 -7.12 5.59 7.94
C LEU A 35 -5.71 6.19 7.99
N ARG A 36 -5.50 7.26 8.77
CA ARG A 36 -4.15 7.82 8.99
C ARG A 36 -3.20 6.83 9.66
N SER A 37 -3.67 6.05 10.62
CA SER A 37 -2.86 5.00 11.25
C SER A 37 -2.50 3.87 10.26
N HIS A 38 -3.44 3.47 9.40
CA HIS A 38 -3.18 2.51 8.34
C HIS A 38 -2.13 3.04 7.34
N ALA A 39 -2.30 4.27 6.89
CA ALA A 39 -1.34 4.99 6.06
C ALA A 39 0.09 4.96 6.63
N LEU A 40 0.25 5.27 7.91
CA LEU A 40 1.55 5.21 8.60
C LEU A 40 2.14 3.79 8.65
N ARG A 41 1.29 2.76 8.85
CA ARG A 41 1.75 1.36 8.84
C ARG A 41 2.20 0.91 7.44
N VAL A 42 1.57 1.39 6.38
CA VAL A 42 2.02 1.16 5.00
C VAL A 42 3.40 1.78 4.81
N MET A 43 3.59 3.06 5.17
CA MET A 43 4.90 3.73 5.07
C MET A 43 5.99 2.99 5.86
N GLY A 44 5.70 2.60 7.10
CA GLY A 44 6.64 1.84 7.92
C GLY A 44 6.95 0.43 7.37
N THR A 45 6.05 -0.16 6.59
CA THR A 45 6.31 -1.43 5.90
C THR A 45 7.26 -1.21 4.72
N VAL A 46 7.05 -0.16 3.93
CA VAL A 46 7.95 0.22 2.83
C VAL A 46 9.36 0.49 3.35
N GLU A 47 9.49 1.26 4.43
CA GLU A 47 10.79 1.52 5.09
C GLU A 47 11.47 0.23 5.55
N LYS A 48 10.72 -0.71 6.14
CA LYS A 48 11.26 -2.02 6.54
C LYS A 48 11.73 -2.86 5.36
N CYS A 49 11.09 -2.74 4.20
CA CYS A 49 11.52 -3.42 2.97
C CYS A 49 12.84 -2.83 2.47
N LEU A 50 12.94 -1.49 2.42
CA LEU A 50 14.17 -0.80 2.02
C LEU A 50 15.35 -1.16 2.95
N ALA A 51 15.12 -1.19 4.26
CA ALA A 51 16.13 -1.57 5.25
C ALA A 51 16.60 -3.04 5.13
N ARG A 52 15.86 -3.89 4.41
CA ARG A 52 16.11 -5.34 4.25
C ARG A 52 16.37 -5.74 2.80
N ILE A 53 16.70 -4.79 1.92
CA ILE A 53 16.90 -5.06 0.50
C ILE A 53 17.97 -6.14 0.24
N ASN A 54 18.95 -6.27 1.15
CA ASN A 54 20.01 -7.28 1.11
C ASN A 54 19.73 -8.53 1.97
N GLU A 55 18.51 -8.66 2.51
CA GLU A 55 18.10 -9.77 3.38
C GLU A 55 16.82 -10.44 2.85
N PRO A 56 16.84 -11.03 1.64
CA PRO A 56 15.64 -11.44 0.90
C PRO A 56 14.77 -12.44 1.67
N LYS A 57 15.36 -13.37 2.43
CA LYS A 57 14.61 -14.34 3.25
C LYS A 57 13.79 -13.66 4.34
N LYS A 58 14.38 -12.73 5.08
CA LYS A 58 13.68 -11.98 6.15
C LYS A 58 12.61 -11.05 5.59
N LEU A 59 12.85 -10.50 4.40
CA LEU A 59 11.87 -9.69 3.68
C LEU A 59 10.67 -10.55 3.25
N GLU A 60 10.92 -11.73 2.67
CA GLU A 60 9.86 -12.67 2.26
C GLU A 60 9.03 -13.14 3.45
N GLU A 61 9.66 -13.58 4.55
CA GLU A 61 8.97 -14.00 5.77
C GLU A 61 8.06 -12.88 6.33
N MET A 62 8.58 -11.67 6.47
CA MET A 62 7.83 -10.52 6.99
C MET A 62 6.63 -10.15 6.11
N LEU A 63 6.80 -10.13 4.79
CA LEU A 63 5.73 -9.80 3.86
C LEU A 63 4.70 -10.94 3.75
N HIS A 64 5.13 -12.18 3.86
CA HIS A 64 4.24 -13.34 3.90
C HIS A 64 3.34 -13.29 5.14
N GLU A 65 3.91 -13.04 6.33
CA GLU A 65 3.14 -12.83 7.56
C GLU A 65 2.17 -11.65 7.44
N LEU A 66 2.59 -10.56 6.79
CA LEU A 66 1.72 -9.42 6.52
C LEU A 66 0.55 -9.81 5.60
N GLY A 67 0.80 -10.58 4.53
CA GLY A 67 -0.25 -11.09 3.64
C GLY A 67 -1.25 -12.00 4.36
N ALA A 68 -0.77 -12.93 5.19
CA ALA A 68 -1.64 -13.79 6.00
C ALA A 68 -2.55 -12.97 6.93
N ARG A 69 -2.06 -11.88 7.52
CA ARG A 69 -2.90 -10.96 8.30
C ARG A 69 -3.96 -10.25 7.46
N HIS A 70 -3.68 -9.96 6.18
CA HIS A 70 -4.67 -9.35 5.28
C HIS A 70 -5.83 -10.28 4.94
N VAL A 71 -5.62 -11.61 4.96
CA VAL A 71 -6.73 -12.59 4.93
C VAL A 71 -7.65 -12.40 6.13
N MET A 72 -7.08 -12.29 7.34
CA MET A 72 -7.87 -12.07 8.57
C MET A 72 -8.61 -10.74 8.58
N TYR A 73 -8.12 -9.74 7.85
CA TYR A 73 -8.80 -8.45 7.66
C TYR A 73 -9.86 -8.49 6.56
N ASN A 74 -10.08 -9.65 5.94
CA ASN A 74 -11.03 -9.86 4.86
C ASN A 74 -10.72 -9.00 3.61
N ALA A 75 -9.44 -8.67 3.40
CA ALA A 75 -8.99 -7.90 2.24
C ALA A 75 -9.05 -8.77 0.98
N LYS A 76 -9.50 -8.17 -0.14
CA LYS A 76 -9.45 -8.83 -1.44
C LYS A 76 -8.02 -8.85 -1.98
N VAL A 77 -7.62 -9.98 -2.53
CA VAL A 77 -6.30 -10.19 -3.14
C VAL A 77 -5.99 -9.13 -4.22
N ASP A 78 -6.98 -8.79 -5.05
CA ASP A 78 -6.82 -7.82 -6.14
C ASP A 78 -6.56 -6.39 -5.64
N TYR A 79 -6.97 -6.06 -4.41
CA TYR A 79 -6.75 -4.72 -3.86
C TYR A 79 -5.31 -4.46 -3.43
N ILE A 80 -4.51 -5.52 -3.25
CA ILE A 80 -3.10 -5.39 -2.90
C ILE A 80 -2.32 -4.73 -4.05
N ASP A 81 -2.66 -5.03 -5.30
CA ASP A 81 -2.01 -4.46 -6.49
C ASP A 81 -2.26 -2.96 -6.65
N LEU A 82 -3.32 -2.43 -6.03
CA LEU A 82 -3.67 -1.00 -6.12
C LEU A 82 -2.73 -0.11 -5.30
N ILE A 83 -2.04 -0.64 -4.30
CA ILE A 83 -1.22 0.17 -3.39
C ILE A 83 -0.01 0.78 -4.10
N GLY A 84 0.66 0.03 -4.98
CA GLY A 84 1.86 0.48 -5.67
C GLY A 84 1.64 1.72 -6.54
N PRO A 85 0.71 1.69 -7.50
CA PRO A 85 0.40 2.85 -8.33
C PRO A 85 -0.01 4.08 -7.53
N GLN A 86 -0.80 3.88 -6.46
CA GLN A 86 -1.24 5.00 -5.62
C GLN A 86 -0.09 5.61 -4.82
N PHE A 87 0.83 4.78 -4.33
CA PHE A 87 2.03 5.25 -3.65
C PHE A 87 2.91 6.07 -4.60
N ILE A 88 3.17 5.55 -5.81
CA ILE A 88 3.99 6.23 -6.82
C ILE A 88 3.39 7.58 -7.18
N TRP A 89 2.10 7.61 -7.51
CA TRP A 89 1.36 8.83 -7.83
C TRP A 89 1.43 9.86 -6.70
N ALA A 90 1.43 9.40 -5.45
CA ALA A 90 1.55 10.23 -4.27
C ALA A 90 2.95 10.86 -4.08
N ILE A 91 4.01 10.09 -4.30
CA ILE A 91 5.38 10.56 -4.00
C ILE A 91 6.01 11.33 -5.16
N GLN A 92 5.61 11.05 -6.41
CA GLN A 92 6.18 11.68 -7.61
C GLN A 92 6.18 13.21 -7.53
N PRO A 93 5.06 13.90 -7.20
CA PRO A 93 5.04 15.36 -7.09
C PRO A 93 5.95 15.91 -5.98
N THR A 94 6.25 15.12 -4.95
CA THR A 94 7.09 15.56 -3.83
C THR A 94 8.58 15.58 -4.18
N LEU A 95 8.97 14.81 -5.18
CA LEU A 95 10.35 14.70 -5.66
C LEU A 95 10.63 15.69 -6.80
N GLY A 96 9.60 16.18 -7.50
CA GLY A 96 9.71 17.19 -8.55
C GLY A 96 10.75 16.78 -9.59
N ASP A 97 11.71 17.65 -9.85
CA ASP A 97 12.79 17.43 -10.83
C ASP A 97 13.72 16.26 -10.50
N LYS A 98 13.67 15.71 -9.28
CA LYS A 98 14.43 14.50 -8.89
C LYS A 98 13.75 13.21 -9.32
N TRP A 99 12.50 13.26 -9.79
CA TRP A 99 11.80 12.09 -10.30
C TRP A 99 12.34 11.71 -11.69
N THR A 100 12.77 10.46 -11.84
CA THR A 100 13.29 9.92 -13.10
C THR A 100 12.55 8.64 -13.46
N ALA A 101 12.63 8.23 -14.73
CA ALA A 101 12.06 6.96 -15.18
C ALA A 101 12.65 5.76 -14.43
N GLU A 102 13.95 5.80 -14.13
CA GLU A 102 14.63 4.78 -13.32
C GLU A 102 14.07 4.71 -11.89
N LEU A 103 13.79 5.88 -11.27
CA LEU A 103 13.22 5.92 -9.93
C LEU A 103 11.78 5.38 -9.91
N GLU A 104 10.99 5.70 -10.93
CA GLU A 104 9.64 5.16 -11.11
C GLU A 104 9.65 3.64 -11.28
N GLU A 105 10.54 3.12 -12.11
CA GLU A 105 10.72 1.68 -12.33
C GLU A 105 11.15 0.97 -11.03
N ALA A 106 12.12 1.52 -10.30
CA ALA A 106 12.58 0.97 -9.02
C ALA A 106 11.46 0.91 -7.97
N TRP A 107 10.64 1.94 -7.86
CA TRP A 107 9.45 1.91 -7.00
C TRP A 107 8.42 0.89 -7.47
N SER A 108 8.16 0.83 -8.79
CA SER A 108 7.24 -0.12 -9.40
C SER A 108 7.65 -1.56 -9.06
N ASP A 109 8.91 -1.90 -9.22
CA ASP A 109 9.43 -3.23 -8.96
C ASP A 109 9.40 -3.61 -7.47
N LEU A 110 9.71 -2.66 -6.58
CA LEU A 110 9.53 -2.88 -5.14
C LEU A 110 8.07 -3.20 -4.79
N PHE A 111 7.11 -2.46 -5.33
CA PHE A 111 5.69 -2.73 -5.05
C PHE A 111 5.19 -4.00 -5.72
N LYS A 112 5.66 -4.36 -6.92
CA LYS A 112 5.37 -5.67 -7.52
C LYS A 112 5.87 -6.80 -6.64
N LEU A 113 7.07 -6.70 -6.08
CA LEU A 113 7.62 -7.69 -5.16
C LEU A 113 6.77 -7.81 -3.88
N ILE A 114 6.42 -6.67 -3.27
CA ILE A 114 5.58 -6.63 -2.07
C ILE A 114 4.23 -7.30 -2.34
N SER A 115 3.54 -6.88 -3.39
CA SER A 115 2.24 -7.43 -3.77
C SER A 115 2.32 -8.91 -4.09
N HIS A 116 3.36 -9.35 -4.83
CA HIS A 116 3.55 -10.75 -5.17
C HIS A 116 3.65 -11.64 -3.92
N ILE A 117 4.50 -11.27 -2.95
CA ILE A 117 4.70 -12.07 -1.73
C ILE A 117 3.44 -12.05 -0.85
N MET A 118 2.82 -10.89 -0.67
CA MET A 118 1.60 -10.79 0.12
C MET A 118 0.45 -11.61 -0.49
N LYS A 119 0.25 -11.52 -1.81
CA LYS A 119 -0.81 -12.26 -2.51
C LYS A 119 -0.60 -13.77 -2.43
N ARG A 120 0.65 -14.26 -2.55
CA ARG A 120 0.98 -15.68 -2.33
C ARG A 120 0.57 -16.19 -0.96
N ALA A 121 0.65 -15.35 0.08
CA ALA A 121 0.21 -15.70 1.43
C ALA A 121 -1.31 -15.58 1.64
N MET A 122 -2.04 -14.98 0.69
CA MET A 122 -3.49 -14.79 0.76
C MET A 122 -4.29 -15.84 -0.01
N VAL A 123 -3.63 -16.63 -0.86
CA VAL A 123 -4.23 -17.73 -1.61
C VAL A 123 -3.70 -19.06 -1.07
N PHE A 124 -4.60 -20.02 -0.84
CA PHE A 124 -4.29 -21.35 -0.30
C PHE A 124 -4.42 -22.42 -1.38
#